data_AF-A0A3C0ILH8-F1
#
_entry.id   AF-A0A3C0ILH8-F1
#
_cell.length_a   1.000
_cell.length_b   1.000
_cell.length_c   1.000
_cell.angle_alpha   90.00
_cell.angle_beta   90.00
_cell.angle_gamma   90.00
#
_symmetry.space_group_name_H-M   'P 1'
#
loop_
_entity.id
_entity.type
_entity.pdbx_description
1 polymer ?
#
loop_
_entity_poly.entity_id
_entity_poly.type
_entity_poly.pdbx_seq_one_letter_code
_entity_poly.pdbx_strand_id
1 'polypeptide(L)'
;MLFSDVIGQQEVKQHLTDLVANNRLSHALLFLGKEGSGALPLAVAFAQYLVSLPQQAAAEPVADLFGGFSPLPTDNEVSAFIHPNDIAAQPAYARAAALQHPDLHFSFPVISKKSGEQPVSNDFIADFRSFFQQFPYGNAYDWLQSINAENKQGNITGRECDEISRKLSLKAYESRYKVLVLWMPEYLGNMGNKLLKLIEEPPPNTIFLLVAENEEQILLTIRSRCQLIKVPTLHPQEVADALVQRNQTAPELALQVANICDGNYREALQQIAHAGDDWLALVRDCL
;
A
#
# COMPACT_ATOMS: atom_id res chain seq x y z
N MET A 1 9.48 -3.68 -3.22
CA MET A 1 8.98 -4.75 -2.34
C MET A 1 8.12 -5.65 -3.21
N LEU A 2 8.49 -6.92 -3.29
CA LEU A 2 7.75 -7.93 -4.03
C LEU A 2 6.65 -8.52 -3.14
N PHE A 3 5.74 -9.28 -3.75
CA PHE A 3 4.73 -10.03 -3.03
C PHE A 3 5.35 -11.08 -2.10
N SER A 4 6.49 -11.65 -2.50
CA SER A 4 7.31 -12.55 -1.67
C SER A 4 7.83 -11.90 -0.39
N ASP A 5 8.01 -10.57 -0.39
CA ASP A 5 8.56 -9.83 0.76
C ASP A 5 7.47 -9.49 1.79
N VAL A 6 6.20 -9.71 1.47
CA VAL A 6 5.11 -9.54 2.44
C VAL A 6 4.95 -10.85 3.20
N ILE A 7 4.96 -10.81 4.53
CA ILE A 7 4.75 -11.97 5.40
C ILE A 7 3.33 -12.51 5.18
N GLY A 8 3.21 -13.84 5.01
CA GLY A 8 1.93 -14.54 4.92
C GLY A 8 1.02 -14.10 3.77
N GLN A 9 -0.28 -14.04 4.03
CA GLN A 9 -1.31 -13.49 3.13
C GLN A 9 -1.42 -14.15 1.74
N GLN A 10 -1.17 -15.46 1.65
CA GLN A 10 -1.12 -16.17 0.36
C GLN A 10 -2.45 -16.09 -0.41
N GLU A 11 -3.58 -16.26 0.28
CA GLU A 11 -4.91 -16.18 -0.34
C GLU A 11 -5.18 -14.78 -0.92
N VAL A 12 -4.83 -13.72 -0.18
CA VAL A 12 -5.05 -12.34 -0.62
C VAL A 12 -4.12 -12.01 -1.79
N LYS A 13 -2.86 -12.43 -1.74
CA LYS A 13 -1.90 -12.27 -2.84
C LYS A 13 -2.39 -12.96 -4.11
N GLN A 14 -2.87 -14.20 -4.01
CA GLN A 14 -3.43 -14.93 -5.14
C GLN A 14 -4.66 -14.20 -5.69
N HIS A 15 -5.57 -13.76 -4.83
CA HIS A 15 -6.76 -13.03 -5.25
C HIS A 15 -6.42 -11.75 -6.02
N LEU A 16 -5.47 -10.93 -5.53
CA LEU A 16 -5.01 -9.72 -6.22
C LEU A 16 -4.37 -10.04 -7.58
N THR A 17 -3.62 -11.14 -7.63
CA THR A 17 -2.99 -11.65 -8.85
C THR A 17 -4.05 -12.03 -9.88
N ASP A 18 -5.09 -12.75 -9.45
CA ASP A 18 -6.20 -13.17 -10.30
C ASP A 18 -7.03 -11.97 -10.82
N LEU A 19 -7.22 -10.92 -10.01
CA LEU A 19 -7.90 -9.70 -10.43
C LEU A 19 -7.18 -9.04 -11.62
N VAL A 20 -5.85 -9.00 -11.59
CA VAL A 20 -5.05 -8.42 -12.67
C VAL A 20 -4.98 -9.36 -13.87
N ALA A 21 -4.77 -10.66 -13.66
CA ALA A 21 -4.72 -11.67 -14.72
C ALA A 21 -6.00 -11.70 -15.56
N ASN A 22 -7.16 -11.57 -14.91
CA ASN A 22 -8.46 -11.58 -15.56
C ASN A 22 -8.93 -10.19 -16.04
N ASN A 23 -8.10 -9.15 -15.92
CA ASN A 23 -8.44 -7.77 -16.26
C ASN A 23 -9.73 -7.26 -15.56
N ARG A 24 -9.95 -7.71 -14.31
CA ARG A 24 -11.10 -7.38 -13.45
C ARG A 24 -10.73 -6.44 -12.30
N LEU A 25 -9.66 -5.67 -12.47
CA LEU A 25 -9.17 -4.77 -11.45
C LEU A 25 -10.17 -3.61 -11.22
N SER A 26 -10.73 -3.52 -10.01
CA SER A 26 -11.52 -2.36 -9.60
C SER A 26 -10.64 -1.11 -9.56
N HIS A 27 -11.23 0.02 -9.92
CA HIS A 27 -10.57 1.33 -9.84
C HIS A 27 -10.36 1.80 -8.39
N ALA A 28 -11.08 1.23 -7.42
CA ALA A 28 -10.89 1.53 -6.01
C ALA A 28 -10.94 0.24 -5.17
N LEU A 29 -9.86 0.00 -4.44
CA LEU A 29 -9.67 -1.11 -3.52
C LEU A 29 -9.46 -0.57 -2.11
N LEU A 30 -10.17 -1.13 -1.13
CA LEU A 30 -10.01 -0.83 0.28
C LEU A 30 -9.40 -2.06 0.98
N PHE A 31 -8.12 -1.97 1.30
CA PHE A 31 -7.42 -2.94 2.14
C PHE A 31 -7.80 -2.67 3.59
N LEU A 32 -8.50 -3.61 4.21
CA LEU A 32 -8.87 -3.56 5.61
C LEU A 32 -8.06 -4.62 6.37
N GLY A 33 -7.15 -4.19 7.22
CA GLY A 33 -6.37 -5.09 8.07
C GLY A 33 -5.92 -4.39 9.33
N LYS A 34 -5.92 -5.13 10.45
CA LYS A 34 -5.45 -4.62 11.73
C LYS A 34 -3.97 -4.24 11.66
N GLU A 35 -3.53 -3.44 12.62
CA GLU A 35 -2.11 -3.14 12.79
C GLU A 35 -1.25 -4.42 12.78
N GLY A 36 -0.11 -4.37 12.08
CA GLY A 36 0.83 -5.49 11.99
C GLY A 36 0.41 -6.66 11.09
N SER A 37 -0.82 -6.67 10.54
CA SER A 37 -1.31 -7.71 9.62
C SER A 37 -0.60 -7.73 8.25
N GLY A 38 0.04 -6.62 7.88
CA GLY A 38 0.69 -6.44 6.58
C GLY A 38 -0.18 -5.79 5.50
N ALA A 39 -1.29 -5.15 5.85
CA ALA A 39 -2.16 -4.46 4.89
C ALA A 39 -1.43 -3.35 4.10
N LEU A 40 -0.69 -2.48 4.78
CA LEU A 40 0.12 -1.43 4.13
C LEU A 40 1.19 -2.01 3.20
N PRO A 41 2.10 -2.90 3.64
CA PRO A 41 3.14 -3.42 2.76
C PRO A 41 2.55 -4.22 1.59
N LEU A 42 1.43 -4.92 1.78
CA LEU A 42 0.72 -5.59 0.69
C LEU A 42 0.17 -4.60 -0.35
N ALA A 43 -0.48 -3.52 0.09
CA ALA A 43 -1.00 -2.50 -0.81
C ALA A 43 0.12 -1.78 -1.56
N VAL A 44 1.24 -1.48 -0.89
CA VAL A 44 2.43 -0.87 -1.52
C VAL A 44 3.08 -1.82 -2.52
N ALA A 45 3.25 -3.09 -2.18
CA ALA A 45 3.76 -4.09 -3.13
C ALA A 45 2.85 -4.23 -4.35
N PHE A 46 1.53 -4.18 -4.15
CA PHE A 46 0.57 -4.21 -5.25
C PHE A 46 0.61 -2.94 -6.10
N ALA A 47 0.76 -1.77 -5.49
CA ALA A 47 0.96 -0.52 -6.20
C ALA A 47 2.22 -0.57 -7.07
N GLN A 48 3.33 -1.06 -6.50
CA GLN A 48 4.61 -1.22 -7.20
C GLN A 48 4.48 -2.19 -8.38
N TYR A 49 3.76 -3.29 -8.22
CA TYR A 49 3.46 -4.22 -9.29
C TYR A 49 2.67 -3.53 -10.41
N LEU A 50 1.55 -2.85 -10.10
CA LEU A 50 0.69 -2.20 -11.09
C LEU A 50 1.41 -1.14 -11.93
N VAL A 51 2.22 -0.28 -11.31
CA VAL A 51 2.96 0.76 -12.05
C VAL A 51 4.12 0.20 -12.85
N SER A 52 4.62 -0.99 -12.49
CA SER A 52 5.72 -1.65 -13.21
C SER A 52 5.25 -2.48 -14.40
N LEU A 53 3.94 -2.66 -14.56
CA LEU A 53 3.38 -3.35 -15.73
C LEU A 53 3.65 -2.53 -17.00
N PRO A 54 4.11 -3.19 -18.09
CA PRO A 54 4.36 -2.50 -19.34
C PRO A 54 3.07 -1.89 -19.87
N GLN A 55 3.19 -0.72 -20.48
CA GLN A 55 2.08 -0.11 -21.21
C GLN A 55 1.69 -1.05 -22.36
N GLN A 56 0.42 -1.44 -22.42
CA GLN A 56 -0.07 -2.10 -23.63
C GLN A 56 0.09 -1.11 -24.77
N ALA A 57 0.87 -1.47 -25.80
CA ALA A 57 0.91 -0.70 -27.02
C ALA A 57 -0.53 -0.61 -27.53
N ALA A 58 -1.07 0.60 -27.62
CA ALA A 58 -2.31 0.79 -28.37
C ALA A 58 -2.04 0.26 -29.78
N ALA A 59 -2.87 -0.65 -30.27
CA ALA A 59 -2.79 -1.12 -31.65
C ALA A 59 -2.67 0.10 -32.57
N GLU A 60 -1.56 0.20 -33.31
CA GLU A 60 -1.39 1.31 -34.25
C GLU A 60 -2.57 1.26 -35.23
N PRO A 61 -3.24 2.40 -35.50
CA PRO A 61 -4.32 2.44 -36.47
C PRO A 61 -3.71 2.17 -37.85
N VAL A 62 -3.91 0.96 -38.36
CA VAL A 62 -3.45 0.59 -39.69
C VAL A 62 -4.51 1.04 -40.69
N ALA A 63 -4.07 1.65 -41.78
CA ALA A 63 -4.96 2.04 -42.87
C ALA A 63 -5.59 0.77 -43.46
N ASP A 64 -6.90 0.64 -43.30
CA ASP A 64 -7.72 -0.40 -43.90
C ASP A 64 -7.71 -0.24 -45.42
N LEU A 65 -7.97 -1.33 -46.16
CA LEU A 65 -7.93 -1.37 -47.63
C LEU A 65 -8.90 -0.38 -48.31
N PHE A 66 -9.85 0.17 -47.54
CA PHE A 66 -10.84 1.15 -47.97
C PHE A 66 -10.55 2.58 -47.50
N GLY A 67 -9.34 2.86 -47.01
CA GLY A 67 -8.94 4.21 -46.58
C GLY A 67 -9.52 4.64 -45.22
N GLY A 68 -10.12 3.71 -44.46
CA GLY A 68 -10.46 3.88 -43.05
C GLY A 68 -9.28 3.51 -42.15
N PHE A 69 -9.32 3.92 -40.89
CA PHE A 69 -8.41 3.38 -39.87
C PHE A 69 -9.17 2.32 -39.09
N SER A 70 -8.76 1.05 -39.20
CA SER A 70 -9.29 -0.05 -38.41
C SER A 70 -8.18 -0.54 -37.47
N PRO A 71 -8.44 -0.73 -36.17
CA PRO A 71 -7.48 -1.42 -35.31
C PRO A 71 -7.36 -2.86 -35.82
N LEU A 72 -6.17 -3.25 -36.30
CA LEU A 72 -5.87 -4.65 -36.51
C LEU A 72 -5.84 -5.32 -35.13
N PRO A 73 -6.55 -6.44 -34.91
CA PRO A 73 -6.21 -7.30 -33.79
C PRO A 73 -4.79 -7.79 -34.06
N THR A 74 -3.82 -7.34 -33.28
CA THR A 74 -2.51 -7.96 -33.36
C THR A 74 -2.65 -9.36 -32.78
N ASP A 75 -2.50 -10.40 -33.60
CA ASP A 75 -2.58 -11.82 -33.19
C ASP A 75 -1.51 -12.22 -32.14
N ASN A 76 -0.76 -11.25 -31.61
CA ASN A 76 0.21 -11.35 -30.52
C ASN A 76 -0.25 -10.67 -29.21
N GLU A 77 -1.51 -10.25 -29.07
CA GLU A 77 -2.06 -9.67 -27.83
C GLU A 77 -2.32 -10.69 -26.71
N VAL A 78 -1.39 -11.63 -26.50
CA VAL A 78 -1.20 -12.10 -25.13
C VAL A 78 -0.38 -11.01 -24.47
N SER A 79 -1.03 -10.04 -23.80
CA SER A 79 -0.33 -9.30 -22.77
C SER A 79 0.18 -10.34 -21.79
N ALA A 80 1.45 -10.74 -21.93
CA ALA A 80 2.02 -11.82 -21.15
C ALA A 80 1.79 -11.44 -19.69
N PHE A 81 0.90 -12.18 -19.03
CA PHE A 81 0.63 -11.96 -17.63
C PHE A 81 1.96 -12.12 -16.90
N ILE A 82 2.46 -11.02 -16.32
CA ILE A 82 3.71 -11.03 -15.57
C ILE A 82 3.34 -11.35 -14.14
N HIS A 83 3.83 -12.46 -13.61
CA HIS A 83 3.56 -12.80 -12.22
C HIS A 83 4.18 -11.74 -11.29
N PRO A 84 3.54 -11.35 -10.17
CA PRO A 84 4.04 -10.30 -9.27
C PRO A 84 5.47 -10.51 -8.74
N ASN A 85 5.95 -11.74 -8.66
CA ASN A 85 7.32 -12.03 -8.24
C ASN A 85 8.37 -11.83 -9.35
N ASP A 86 7.96 -11.85 -10.62
CA ASP A 86 8.86 -11.72 -11.79
C ASP A 86 8.96 -10.26 -12.27
N ILE A 87 8.14 -9.36 -11.71
CA ILE A 87 8.10 -7.95 -12.09
C ILE A 87 9.43 -7.22 -11.80
N ALA A 88 10.29 -7.79 -10.95
CA ALA A 88 11.59 -7.23 -10.63
C ALA A 88 12.51 -7.05 -11.84
N ALA A 89 12.28 -7.81 -12.92
CA ALA A 89 13.04 -7.69 -14.16
C ALA A 89 12.67 -6.43 -14.99
N GLN A 90 11.55 -5.78 -14.69
CA GLN A 90 11.09 -4.61 -15.44
C GLN A 90 11.87 -3.34 -15.06
N PRO A 91 12.21 -2.46 -16.02
CA PRO A 91 12.98 -1.25 -15.75
C PRO A 91 12.23 -0.25 -14.86
N ALA A 92 10.90 -0.22 -14.95
CA ALA A 92 10.04 0.61 -14.10
C ALA A 92 10.06 0.17 -12.62
N TYR A 93 10.33 -1.11 -12.36
CA TYR A 93 10.30 -1.66 -11.00
C TYR A 93 11.38 -1.06 -10.11
N ALA A 94 12.57 -0.73 -10.62
CA ALA A 94 13.62 -0.12 -9.80
C ALA A 94 13.16 1.21 -9.17
N ARG A 95 12.44 2.05 -9.95
CA ARG A 95 11.86 3.31 -9.45
C ARG A 95 10.69 3.04 -8.51
N ALA A 96 9.85 2.06 -8.83
CA ALA A 96 8.71 1.67 -7.99
C ALA A 96 9.16 1.13 -6.62
N ALA A 97 10.18 0.27 -6.59
CA ALA A 97 10.78 -0.29 -5.39
C ALA A 97 11.36 0.79 -4.46
N ALA A 98 11.95 1.85 -5.05
CA ALA A 98 12.42 3.03 -4.33
C ALA A 98 11.30 4.04 -3.97
N LEU A 99 10.04 3.72 -4.27
CA LEU A 99 8.85 4.57 -4.08
C LEU A 99 8.94 5.93 -4.78
N GLN A 100 9.68 5.97 -5.91
CA GLN A 100 10.01 7.17 -6.69
C GLN A 100 9.42 7.14 -8.10
N HIS A 101 8.51 6.20 -8.37
CA HIS A 101 7.84 6.12 -9.66
C HIS A 101 6.92 7.34 -9.87
N PRO A 102 6.97 8.02 -11.04
CA PRO A 102 6.20 9.24 -11.29
C PRO A 102 4.69 9.05 -11.20
N ASP A 103 4.21 7.88 -11.59
CA ASP A 103 2.78 7.50 -11.56
C ASP A 103 2.34 6.81 -10.25
N LEU A 104 3.24 6.72 -9.26
CA LEU A 104 2.95 6.19 -7.93
C LEU A 104 2.85 7.34 -6.93
N HIS A 105 1.64 7.57 -6.42
CA HIS A 105 1.34 8.65 -5.49
C HIS A 105 1.00 8.10 -4.11
N PHE A 106 1.38 8.84 -3.09
CA PHE A 106 1.09 8.52 -1.69
C PHE A 106 0.34 9.68 -1.05
N SER A 107 -0.65 9.32 -0.24
CA SER A 107 -1.29 10.22 0.70
C SER A 107 -1.38 9.52 2.05
N PHE A 108 -1.06 10.25 3.11
CA PHE A 108 -0.97 9.73 4.47
C PHE A 108 -1.12 10.88 5.48
N PRO A 109 -1.48 10.60 6.73
CA PRO A 109 -1.68 11.62 7.75
C PRO A 109 -0.39 12.39 8.02
N VAL A 110 -0.50 13.71 8.10
CA VAL A 110 0.64 14.60 8.39
C VAL A 110 0.27 15.63 9.45
N ILE A 111 1.28 16.28 10.02
CA ILE A 111 1.14 17.32 11.04
C ILE A 111 1.33 18.72 10.42
N SER A 112 0.65 19.71 10.98
CA SER A 112 0.89 21.12 10.61
C SER A 112 2.19 21.62 11.25
N LYS A 113 3.13 22.15 10.45
CA LYS A 113 4.37 22.77 10.94
C LYS A 113 4.07 24.06 11.70
N LYS A 114 3.16 24.89 11.17
CA LYS A 114 2.66 26.13 11.81
C LYS A 114 1.15 26.08 12.06
N SER A 115 0.69 26.81 13.09
CA SER A 115 -0.75 26.94 13.36
C SER A 115 -1.47 27.59 12.17
N GLY A 116 -2.58 26.99 11.73
CA GLY A 116 -3.38 27.45 10.59
C GLY A 116 -2.90 26.97 9.21
N GLU A 117 -1.77 26.27 9.13
CA GLU A 117 -1.28 25.68 7.88
C GLU A 117 -2.03 24.38 7.56
N GLN A 118 -2.40 24.20 6.30
CA GLN A 118 -2.88 22.92 5.77
C GLN A 118 -1.71 22.17 5.13
N PRO A 119 -1.07 21.23 5.85
CA PRO A 119 0.03 20.44 5.32
C PRO A 119 -0.46 19.48 4.23
N VAL A 120 0.47 19.11 3.36
CA VAL A 120 0.27 18.09 2.31
C VAL A 120 1.27 16.95 2.51
N SER A 121 0.88 15.73 2.17
CA SER A 121 1.70 14.53 2.36
C SER A 121 3.01 14.61 1.55
N ASN A 122 2.98 15.34 0.44
CA ASN A 122 4.14 15.54 -0.44
C ASN A 122 5.32 16.22 0.26
N ASP A 123 5.08 17.05 1.27
CA ASP A 123 6.14 17.77 2.00
C ASP A 123 6.97 16.82 2.90
N PHE A 124 6.43 15.64 3.18
CA PHE A 124 7.02 14.62 4.07
C PHE A 124 7.35 13.32 3.31
N ILE A 125 7.32 13.34 1.97
CA ILE A 125 7.50 12.11 1.18
C ILE A 125 8.88 11.48 1.36
N ALA A 126 9.92 12.29 1.59
CA ALA A 126 11.28 11.79 1.84
C ALA A 126 11.36 11.05 3.19
N ASP A 127 10.74 11.62 4.22
CA ASP A 127 10.63 10.99 5.54
C ASP A 127 9.81 9.71 5.46
N PHE A 128 8.67 9.74 4.75
CA PHE A 128 7.80 8.58 4.57
C PHE A 128 8.50 7.41 3.88
N ARG A 129 9.29 7.70 2.84
CA ARG A 129 10.09 6.67 2.15
C ARG A 129 11.10 6.03 3.08
N SER A 130 11.80 6.85 3.86
CA SER A 130 12.79 6.37 4.83
C SER A 130 12.12 5.53 5.92
N PHE A 131 10.99 6.01 6.45
CA PHE A 131 10.16 5.30 7.41
C PHE A 131 9.69 3.94 6.88
N PHE A 132 9.09 3.89 5.68
CA PHE A 132 8.56 2.64 5.12
C PHE A 132 9.66 1.63 4.80
N GLN A 133 10.84 2.09 4.36
CA GLN A 133 11.99 1.20 4.12
C GLN A 133 12.51 0.57 5.42
N GLN A 134 12.48 1.31 6.53
CA GLN A 134 12.93 0.83 7.83
C GLN A 134 11.86 0.01 8.56
N PHE A 135 10.61 0.45 8.52
CA PHE A 135 9.48 -0.11 9.26
C PHE A 135 8.26 -0.34 8.35
N PRO A 136 8.32 -1.32 7.43
CA PRO A 136 7.23 -1.57 6.49
C PRO A 136 5.92 -2.04 7.15
N TYR A 137 5.99 -2.50 8.40
CA TYR A 137 4.84 -2.92 9.23
C TYR A 137 4.50 -1.90 10.32
N GLY A 138 5.10 -0.69 10.29
CA GLY A 138 4.81 0.37 11.24
C GLY A 138 3.36 0.88 11.15
N ASN A 139 2.89 1.52 12.22
CA ASN A 139 1.53 2.09 12.28
C ASN A 139 1.57 3.62 12.14
N ALA A 140 0.38 4.22 12.14
CA ALA A 140 0.25 5.68 12.08
C ALA A 140 0.96 6.40 13.23
N TYR A 141 1.00 5.80 14.43
CA TYR A 141 1.69 6.38 15.58
C TYR A 141 3.20 6.46 15.38
N ASP A 142 3.87 5.38 14.95
CA ASP A 142 5.32 5.40 14.67
C ASP A 142 5.65 6.42 13.59
N TRP A 143 4.81 6.46 12.55
CA TRP A 143 4.97 7.41 11.47
C TRP A 143 4.93 8.86 11.99
N LEU A 144 3.92 9.21 12.79
CA LEU A 144 3.80 10.53 13.38
C LEU A 144 4.98 10.86 14.31
N GLN A 145 5.48 9.88 15.08
CA GLN A 145 6.69 10.07 15.88
C GLN A 145 7.93 10.34 15.01
N SER A 146 8.07 9.66 13.87
CA SER A 146 9.22 9.85 12.96
C SER A 146 9.32 11.27 12.40
N ILE A 147 8.19 11.99 12.28
CA ILE A 147 8.14 13.39 11.85
C ILE A 147 8.10 14.39 13.02
N ASN A 148 8.43 13.93 14.24
CA ASN A 148 8.42 14.72 15.48
C ASN A 148 7.06 15.39 15.74
N ALA A 149 5.97 14.61 15.69
CA ALA A 149 4.62 15.11 15.92
C ALA A 149 4.38 15.66 17.34
N GLU A 150 5.22 15.33 18.33
CA GLU A 150 5.00 15.67 19.73
C GLU A 150 3.54 15.34 20.15
N ASN A 151 2.73 16.36 20.48
CA ASN A 151 1.32 16.23 20.85
C ASN A 151 0.34 16.55 19.69
N LYS A 152 0.83 16.76 18.47
CA LYS A 152 -0.03 17.10 17.32
C LYS A 152 -0.68 15.84 16.76
N GLN A 153 -2.00 15.90 16.59
CA GLN A 153 -2.73 14.84 15.89
C GLN A 153 -2.48 14.94 14.39
N GLY A 154 -2.17 13.81 13.75
CA GLY A 154 -2.11 13.71 12.29
C GLY A 154 -3.47 14.00 11.66
N ASN A 155 -3.49 14.51 10.44
CA ASN A 155 -4.71 14.75 9.69
C ASN A 155 -4.44 14.67 8.17
N ILE A 156 -5.46 14.28 7.39
CA ILE A 156 -5.45 14.38 5.92
C ILE A 156 -6.37 15.54 5.54
N THR A 157 -5.76 16.68 5.17
CA THR A 157 -6.49 17.94 5.02
C THR A 157 -7.27 18.02 3.71
N GLY A 158 -8.20 18.99 3.62
CA GLY A 158 -8.88 19.30 2.38
C GLY A 158 -7.96 19.71 1.24
N ARG A 159 -6.84 20.38 1.55
CA ARG A 159 -5.82 20.74 0.56
C ARG A 159 -5.12 19.51 0.00
N GLU A 160 -4.88 18.49 0.83
CA GLU A 160 -4.34 17.20 0.35
C GLU A 160 -5.32 16.55 -0.64
N CYS A 161 -6.63 16.59 -0.37
CA CYS A 161 -7.64 16.10 -1.32
C CYS A 161 -7.62 16.85 -2.67
N ASP A 162 -7.44 18.17 -2.62
CA ASP A 162 -7.35 19.00 -3.82
C ASP A 162 -6.04 18.68 -4.60
N GLU A 163 -4.93 18.47 -3.90
CA GLU A 163 -3.66 18.05 -4.50
C GLU A 163 -3.71 16.65 -5.12
N ILE A 164 -4.36 15.68 -4.46
CA ILE A 164 -4.63 14.35 -5.02
C ILE A 164 -5.38 14.50 -6.36
N SER A 165 -6.47 15.28 -6.35
CA SER A 165 -7.29 15.51 -7.54
C SER A 165 -6.46 16.13 -8.67
N ARG A 166 -5.61 17.10 -8.35
CA ARG A 166 -4.70 17.74 -9.31
C ARG A 166 -3.70 16.75 -9.90
N LYS A 167 -3.02 15.96 -9.07
CA LYS A 167 -2.01 14.96 -9.53
C LYS A 167 -2.65 13.91 -10.43
N LEU A 168 -3.80 13.36 -10.01
CA LEU A 168 -4.47 12.30 -10.75
C LEU A 168 -5.14 12.78 -12.05
N SER A 169 -5.39 14.08 -12.21
CA SER A 169 -5.89 14.66 -13.46
C SER A 169 -4.87 14.60 -14.62
N LEU A 170 -3.57 14.51 -14.30
CA LEU A 170 -2.50 14.46 -15.30
C LEU A 170 -2.47 13.08 -16.00
N LYS A 171 -1.97 13.02 -17.24
CA LYS A 171 -1.77 11.74 -17.93
C LYS A 171 -0.67 10.92 -17.25
N ALA A 172 -0.80 9.59 -17.28
CA ALA A 172 0.27 8.69 -16.87
C ALA A 172 1.53 8.98 -17.69
N TYR A 173 2.68 9.01 -17.04
CA TYR A 173 3.94 9.35 -17.68
C TYR A 173 4.52 8.15 -18.44
N GLU A 174 4.70 7.02 -17.76
CA GLU A 174 5.37 5.84 -18.33
C GLU A 174 4.68 4.51 -18.02
N SER A 175 3.76 4.48 -17.05
CA SER A 175 3.09 3.24 -16.64
C SER A 175 1.72 3.06 -17.27
N ARG A 176 1.24 1.80 -17.28
CA ARG A 176 -0.13 1.48 -17.66
C ARG A 176 -1.16 2.13 -16.73
N TYR A 177 -0.88 2.18 -15.43
CA TYR A 177 -1.79 2.68 -14.39
C TYR A 177 -1.14 3.75 -13.53
N LYS A 178 -1.89 4.83 -13.24
CA LYS A 178 -1.58 5.72 -12.13
C LYS A 178 -2.18 5.15 -10.86
N VAL A 179 -1.38 5.07 -9.81
CA VAL A 179 -1.81 4.46 -8.56
C VAL A 179 -1.67 5.47 -7.42
N LEU A 180 -2.76 5.69 -6.69
CA LEU A 180 -2.73 6.39 -5.42
C LEU A 180 -2.84 5.38 -4.28
N VAL A 181 -1.82 5.32 -3.42
CA VAL A 181 -1.90 4.67 -2.12
C VAL A 181 -2.31 5.70 -1.08
N LEU A 182 -3.52 5.58 -0.54
CA LEU A 182 -4.04 6.42 0.53
C LEU A 182 -4.04 5.62 1.83
N TRP A 183 -3.05 5.87 2.68
CA TRP A 183 -2.91 5.21 3.97
C TRP A 183 -3.66 5.98 5.04
N MET A 184 -4.39 5.24 5.88
CA MET A 184 -5.19 5.75 6.98
C MET A 184 -6.33 6.70 6.52
N PRO A 185 -7.26 6.25 5.65
CA PRO A 185 -8.43 7.05 5.24
C PRO A 185 -9.30 7.53 6.40
N GLU A 186 -9.21 6.92 7.58
CA GLU A 186 -9.86 7.34 8.82
C GLU A 186 -9.51 8.79 9.19
N TYR A 187 -8.31 9.23 8.83
CA TYR A 187 -7.81 10.58 9.09
C TYR A 187 -8.33 11.63 8.10
N LEU A 188 -9.14 11.25 7.11
CA LEU A 188 -9.83 12.22 6.24
C LEU A 188 -10.96 12.96 6.96
N GLY A 189 -11.62 12.30 7.94
CA GLY A 189 -12.87 12.77 8.50
C GLY A 189 -13.86 13.21 7.42
N ASN A 190 -14.49 14.37 7.58
CA ASN A 190 -15.45 14.91 6.61
C ASN A 190 -14.82 15.38 5.28
N MET A 191 -13.50 15.57 5.24
CA MET A 191 -12.81 16.06 4.03
C MET A 191 -12.79 15.02 2.91
N GLY A 192 -12.94 13.74 3.25
CA GLY A 192 -13.03 12.64 2.29
C GLY A 192 -14.17 12.79 1.28
N ASN A 193 -15.22 13.56 1.60
CA ASN A 193 -16.30 13.86 0.66
C ASN A 193 -15.82 14.58 -0.61
N LYS A 194 -14.69 15.29 -0.55
CA LYS A 194 -14.07 15.92 -1.73
C LYS A 194 -13.58 14.89 -2.75
N LEU A 195 -13.17 13.70 -2.30
CA LEU A 195 -12.64 12.64 -3.16
C LEU A 195 -13.74 11.80 -3.82
N LEU A 196 -15.01 11.96 -3.44
CA LEU A 196 -16.11 11.10 -3.92
C LEU A 196 -16.27 11.10 -5.42
N LYS A 197 -16.25 12.28 -6.05
CA LYS A 197 -16.36 12.40 -7.52
C LYS A 197 -15.21 11.67 -8.22
N LEU A 198 -14.02 11.74 -7.63
CA LEU A 198 -12.82 11.16 -8.20
C LEU A 198 -12.77 9.64 -8.02
N ILE A 199 -13.31 9.12 -6.91
CA ILE A 199 -13.43 7.68 -6.66
C ILE A 199 -14.54 7.09 -7.53
N GLU A 200 -15.65 7.79 -7.74
CA GLU A 200 -16.79 7.29 -8.53
C GLU A 200 -16.51 7.28 -10.04
N GLU A 201 -15.87 8.34 -10.54
CA GLU A 201 -15.52 8.48 -11.96
C GLU A 201 -14.03 8.86 -12.08
N PRO A 202 -13.12 7.91 -11.84
CA PRO A 202 -11.70 8.19 -11.87
C PRO A 202 -11.22 8.44 -13.30
N PRO A 203 -10.16 9.25 -13.50
CA PRO A 203 -9.53 9.40 -14.79
C PRO A 203 -9.06 8.05 -15.36
N PRO A 204 -8.95 7.89 -16.69
CA PRO A 204 -8.54 6.63 -17.30
C PRO A 204 -7.26 6.07 -16.68
N ASN A 205 -7.26 4.75 -16.47
CA ASN A 205 -6.16 4.00 -15.86
C ASN A 205 -5.72 4.52 -14.48
N THR A 206 -6.64 5.03 -13.66
CA THR A 206 -6.33 5.46 -12.30
C THR A 206 -6.88 4.46 -11.30
N ILE A 207 -6.03 4.01 -10.37
CA ILE A 207 -6.36 3.04 -9.32
C ILE A 207 -6.14 3.67 -7.94
N PHE A 208 -7.13 3.54 -7.08
CA PHE A 208 -7.10 3.92 -5.67
C PHE A 208 -6.87 2.68 -4.81
N LEU A 209 -5.81 2.70 -4.00
CA LEU A 209 -5.52 1.69 -2.99
C LEU A 209 -5.61 2.37 -1.62
N LEU A 210 -6.74 2.19 -0.95
CA LEU A 210 -6.96 2.70 0.40
C LEU A 210 -6.51 1.63 1.40
N VAL A 211 -5.79 2.02 2.43
CA VAL A 211 -5.32 1.10 3.48
C VAL A 211 -5.83 1.58 4.81
N ALA A 212 -6.76 0.83 5.38
CA ALA A 212 -7.45 1.15 6.62
C ALA A 212 -7.24 0.07 7.68
N GLU A 213 -7.27 0.49 8.94
CA GLU A 213 -7.27 -0.37 10.12
C GLU A 213 -8.69 -0.58 10.65
N ASN A 214 -9.53 0.45 10.59
CA ASN A 214 -10.88 0.41 11.13
C ASN A 214 -11.95 0.82 10.11
N GLU A 215 -12.75 -0.15 9.69
CA GLU A 215 -13.83 0.05 8.72
C GLU A 215 -14.90 1.04 9.18
N GLU A 216 -15.17 1.13 10.49
CA GLU A 216 -16.23 1.99 11.05
C GLU A 216 -15.84 3.48 11.05
N GLN A 217 -14.54 3.77 11.04
CA GLN A 217 -14.02 5.13 11.02
C GLN A 217 -13.92 5.72 9.61
N ILE A 218 -14.15 4.90 8.58
CA ILE A 218 -14.19 5.33 7.18
C ILE A 218 -15.58 5.86 6.86
N LEU A 219 -15.64 6.96 6.10
CA LEU A 219 -16.91 7.45 5.56
C LEU A 219 -17.62 6.36 4.75
N LEU A 220 -18.87 6.08 5.10
CA LEU A 220 -19.73 5.12 4.38
C LEU A 220 -19.80 5.41 2.88
N THR A 221 -19.75 6.69 2.50
CA THR A 221 -19.78 7.16 1.11
C THR A 221 -18.56 6.74 0.29
N ILE A 222 -17.39 6.66 0.92
CA ILE A 222 -16.16 6.12 0.31
C ILE A 222 -16.25 4.59 0.29
N ARG A 223 -16.60 3.99 1.43
CA ARG A 223 -16.67 2.53 1.58
C ARG A 223 -17.58 1.87 0.56
N SER A 224 -18.73 2.47 0.24
CA SER A 224 -19.68 1.91 -0.72
C SER A 224 -19.18 1.90 -2.18
N ARG A 225 -18.10 2.63 -2.48
CA ARG A 225 -17.50 2.74 -3.83
C ARG A 225 -16.18 1.98 -3.94
N CYS A 226 -15.68 1.40 -2.86
CA CYS A 226 -14.46 0.60 -2.87
C CYS A 226 -14.79 -0.89 -2.82
N GLN A 227 -14.05 -1.68 -3.60
CA GLN A 227 -14.03 -3.13 -3.42
C GLN A 227 -13.20 -3.45 -2.17
N LEU A 228 -13.83 -4.09 -1.19
CA LEU A 228 -13.19 -4.45 0.08
C LEU A 228 -12.26 -5.66 -0.10
N ILE A 229 -11.01 -5.52 0.34
CA ILE A 229 -10.00 -6.58 0.43
C ILE A 229 -9.66 -6.74 1.91
N LYS A 230 -10.14 -7.84 2.51
CA LYS A 230 -9.84 -8.15 3.91
C LYS A 230 -8.46 -8.77 4.02
N VAL A 231 -7.62 -8.19 4.87
CA VAL A 231 -6.29 -8.69 5.20
C VAL A 231 -6.36 -9.28 6.61
N PRO A 232 -6.41 -10.61 6.76
CA PRO A 232 -6.48 -11.26 8.07
C PRO A 232 -5.21 -10.98 8.90
N THR A 233 -5.26 -11.20 10.20
CA THR A 233 -4.05 -11.22 11.03
C THR A 233 -3.13 -12.37 10.62
N LEU A 234 -1.83 -12.22 10.86
CA LEU A 234 -0.86 -13.24 10.47
C LEU A 234 -0.97 -14.47 11.35
N HIS A 235 -0.75 -15.65 10.77
CA HIS A 235 -0.71 -16.88 11.57
C HIS A 235 0.56 -16.87 12.45
N PRO A 236 0.52 -17.37 13.70
CA PRO A 236 1.69 -17.38 14.58
C PRO A 236 2.93 -18.00 13.94
N GLN A 237 2.75 -19.08 13.17
CA GLN A 237 3.84 -19.71 12.42
C GLN A 237 4.49 -18.75 11.40
N GLU A 238 3.68 -17.97 10.66
CA GLU A 238 4.20 -17.00 9.67
C GLU A 238 4.98 -15.87 10.34
N VAL A 239 4.53 -15.43 11.52
CA VAL A 239 5.25 -14.44 12.34
C VAL A 239 6.58 -15.03 12.82
N ALA A 240 6.57 -16.23 13.39
CA ALA A 240 7.78 -16.90 13.89
C ALA A 240 8.81 -17.10 12.75
N ASP A 241 8.38 -17.60 11.60
CA ASP A 241 9.24 -17.80 10.43
C ASP A 241 9.84 -16.47 9.95
N ALA A 242 9.04 -15.41 9.91
CA ALA A 242 9.52 -14.08 9.53
C ALA A 242 10.55 -13.51 10.51
N LEU A 243 10.37 -13.70 11.82
CA LEU A 243 11.32 -13.29 12.84
C LEU A 243 12.65 -14.03 12.74
N VAL A 244 12.61 -15.34 12.49
CA VAL A 244 13.82 -16.15 12.28
C VAL A 244 14.56 -15.69 11.02
N GLN A 245 13.85 -15.49 9.90
CA GLN A 245 14.46 -15.14 8.62
C GLN A 245 14.99 -13.71 8.57
N ARG A 246 14.26 -12.73 9.12
CA ARG A 246 14.59 -11.30 8.98
C ARG A 246 15.38 -10.75 10.15
N ASN A 247 15.06 -11.20 11.36
CA ASN A 247 15.63 -10.69 12.60
C ASN A 247 16.64 -11.66 13.24
N GLN A 248 16.90 -12.80 12.59
CA GLN A 248 17.87 -13.82 13.05
C GLN A 248 17.60 -14.28 14.49
N THR A 249 16.33 -14.27 14.90
CA THR A 249 15.90 -14.64 16.25
C THR A 249 15.94 -16.16 16.41
N ALA A 250 16.26 -16.64 17.62
CA ALA A 250 16.23 -18.07 17.93
C ALA A 250 14.80 -18.63 17.70
N PRO A 251 14.64 -19.80 17.03
CA PRO A 251 13.32 -20.35 16.68
C PRO A 251 12.37 -20.51 17.88
N GLU A 252 12.91 -20.88 19.04
CA GLU A 252 12.13 -21.06 20.27
C GLU A 252 11.54 -19.73 20.77
N LEU A 253 12.37 -18.68 20.84
CA LEU A 253 11.93 -17.34 21.23
C LEU A 253 10.96 -16.75 20.20
N ALA A 254 11.22 -16.95 18.91
CA ALA A 254 10.36 -16.49 17.83
C ALA A 254 8.95 -17.06 17.93
N LEU A 255 8.82 -18.37 18.23
CA LEU A 255 7.52 -19.01 18.42
C LEU A 255 6.80 -18.52 19.68
N GLN A 256 7.53 -18.33 20.79
CA GLN A 256 6.95 -17.78 22.02
C GLN A 256 6.37 -16.38 21.79
N VAL A 257 7.15 -15.48 21.18
CA VAL A 257 6.71 -14.12 20.86
C VAL A 257 5.53 -14.14 19.89
N ALA A 258 5.60 -14.98 18.84
CA ALA A 258 4.53 -15.07 17.85
C ALA A 258 3.17 -15.48 18.44
N ASN A 259 3.16 -16.32 19.47
CA ASN A 259 1.93 -16.73 20.17
C ASN A 259 1.34 -15.60 21.04
N ILE A 260 2.15 -14.64 21.49
CA ILE A 260 1.72 -13.53 22.35
C ILE A 260 1.19 -12.35 21.53
N CYS A 261 1.73 -12.12 20.33
CA CYS A 261 1.44 -10.94 19.54
C CYS A 261 0.16 -11.00 18.68
N ASP A 262 -0.63 -12.08 18.76
CA ASP A 262 -1.93 -12.26 18.05
C ASP A 262 -1.88 -11.87 16.55
N GLY A 263 -0.79 -12.23 15.88
CA GLY A 263 -0.58 -11.94 14.46
C GLY A 263 -0.17 -10.50 14.13
N ASN A 264 0.15 -9.67 15.12
CA ASN A 264 0.74 -8.35 14.95
C ASN A 264 2.28 -8.44 14.87
N TYR A 265 2.83 -8.36 13.66
CA TYR A 265 4.27 -8.45 13.45
C TYR A 265 5.06 -7.28 14.06
N ARG A 266 4.48 -6.09 14.14
CA ARG A 266 5.13 -4.91 14.72
C ARG A 266 5.30 -5.07 16.23
N GLU A 267 4.27 -5.56 16.91
CA GLU A 267 4.35 -5.90 18.33
C GLU A 267 5.44 -6.95 18.57
N ALA A 268 5.51 -7.97 17.72
CA ALA A 268 6.54 -9.01 17.82
C ALA A 268 7.97 -8.46 17.73
N LEU A 269 8.22 -7.49 16.85
CA LEU A 269 9.51 -6.80 16.76
C LEU A 269 9.83 -6.00 18.03
N GLN A 270 8.84 -5.34 18.61
CA GLN A 270 9.03 -4.61 19.87
C GLN A 270 9.37 -5.56 21.01
N GLN A 271 8.66 -6.67 21.13
CA GLN A 271 8.93 -7.68 22.17
C GLN A 271 10.35 -8.25 22.06
N ILE A 272 10.87 -8.44 20.85
CA ILE A 272 12.27 -8.89 20.62
C ILE A 272 13.30 -7.80 20.88
N ALA A 273 12.98 -6.54 20.64
CA ALA A 273 13.88 -5.44 20.99
C ALA A 273 14.05 -5.36 22.52
N HIS A 274 12.96 -5.44 23.28
CA HIS A 274 13.00 -5.45 24.75
C HIS A 274 13.57 -6.76 25.32
N ALA A 275 13.45 -7.87 24.57
CA ALA A 275 13.99 -9.17 24.92
C ALA A 275 15.51 -9.19 25.11
N GLY A 276 16.22 -8.40 24.29
CA GLY A 276 17.66 -8.27 24.35
C GLY A 276 18.16 -7.52 25.58
N ASP A 277 17.29 -6.73 26.23
CA ASP A 277 17.67 -5.83 27.31
C ASP A 277 17.36 -6.37 28.72
N ASP A 278 16.31 -7.20 28.96
CA ASP A 278 16.11 -7.84 30.29
C ASP A 278 14.95 -8.90 30.37
N TRP A 279 14.96 -9.96 29.55
CA TRP A 279 13.88 -10.97 29.61
C TRP A 279 13.88 -11.89 30.84
N LEU A 280 15.02 -12.14 31.47
CA LEU A 280 15.07 -13.04 32.65
C LEU A 280 14.40 -12.44 33.89
N ALA A 281 14.13 -11.13 33.90
CA ALA A 281 13.40 -10.45 34.97
C ALA A 281 11.88 -10.56 34.80
N LEU A 282 11.36 -10.40 33.57
CA LEU A 282 9.92 -10.36 33.29
C LEU A 282 9.20 -11.71 33.39
N VAL A 283 9.87 -12.83 33.07
CA VAL A 283 9.28 -14.18 33.23
C VAL A 283 9.09 -14.54 34.72
N ARG A 284 9.80 -13.87 35.64
CA ARG A 284 9.79 -14.23 37.06
C ARG A 284 8.61 -13.65 37.85
N ASP A 285 7.92 -12.64 37.30
CA ASP A 285 6.78 -11.99 37.94
C ASP A 285 5.41 -12.51 37.43
N CYS A 286 5.42 -13.44 36.46
CA CYS A 286 4.21 -14.09 35.94
C CYS A 286 4.05 -15.56 36.38
N LEU A 287 4.83 -16.02 37.37
CA LEU A 287 4.68 -17.31 38.07
C LEU A 287 4.39 -17.08 39.55
#